data_AF-C3XSW2-F1
#
_entry.id   AF-C3XSW2-F1
#
_cell.length_a   1.000
_cell.length_b   1.000
_cell.length_c   1.000
_cell.angle_alpha   90.00
_cell.angle_beta   90.00
_cell.angle_gamma   90.00
#
_symmetry.space_group_name_H-M   'P 1'
#
loop_
_entity.id
_entity.type
_entity.pdbx_description
1 polymer ?
#
loop_
_entity_poly.entity_id
_entity_poly.type
_entity_poly.pdbx_seq_one_letter_code
_entity_poly.pdbx_strand_id
1 'polypeptide(L)'
;MGQLSPRRGYDWKRTDGALKHVSVGAAGVWGVNKHGMIYYRVGTYGDENSVGSRWQSVAGRLTHISVGRDVVWGVSADDNIYRRTGISMQNPTGTGWVRVSGKLRVVDVSSTSNAVWGVTSRQRIYRWTGSTWTLIPGRLSFVSVGLSGVWGVNSAGYIYYRVGTAYNENSAGTDWKQVPGALAKISVGNGIVWGVNKIGAIYYREGITRDNPTGTRWVGDSRGLTTLDVSSSSNQVWGVKREGAIYKKMGIISASKRTVEAGETLQDLRDVLLDLKEAAEIEQETRELEDMEEDAEKELRELEDMGEDADIEEDPEEEMRELEDMEEDAGLEDTEKEVRELEDIEEDAGMAEDDE
;
A
#
# COMPACT_ATOMS: atom_id res chain seq x y z
N MET A 1 -4.42 -17.08 18.06
CA MET A 1 -4.30 -16.14 16.94
C MET A 1 -3.12 -16.54 16.06
N GLY A 2 -3.38 -17.01 14.84
CA GLY A 2 -2.30 -17.35 13.90
C GLY A 2 -1.59 -16.09 13.41
N GLN A 3 -0.26 -16.07 13.45
CA GLN A 3 0.53 -15.00 12.83
C GLN A 3 0.23 -14.99 11.32
N LEU A 4 -0.45 -13.95 10.84
CA LEU A 4 -0.70 -13.75 9.42
C LEU A 4 0.64 -13.47 8.72
N SER A 5 1.12 -14.41 7.92
CA SER A 5 2.26 -14.19 7.03
C SER A 5 1.92 -13.12 5.97
N PRO A 6 2.93 -12.39 5.43
CA PRO A 6 2.73 -11.50 4.30
C PRO A 6 2.03 -12.21 3.14
N ARG A 7 1.10 -11.52 2.44
CA ARG A 7 0.58 -12.06 1.16
C ARG A 7 1.77 -12.19 0.22
N ARG A 8 1.96 -13.38 -0.35
CA ARG A 8 3.11 -13.70 -1.22
C ARG A 8 3.10 -12.93 -2.54
N GLY A 9 2.18 -11.99 -2.75
CA GLY A 9 1.97 -11.31 -4.02
C GLY A 9 1.50 -12.24 -5.13
N TYR A 10 1.22 -11.64 -6.29
CA TYR A 10 0.99 -12.38 -7.53
C TYR A 10 2.27 -13.08 -7.99
N ASP A 11 2.14 -13.95 -8.98
CA ASP A 11 3.30 -14.59 -9.60
C ASP A 11 4.24 -13.58 -10.28
N TRP A 12 5.52 -13.95 -10.37
CA TRP A 12 6.47 -13.14 -11.10
C TRP A 12 6.12 -13.13 -12.57
N LYS A 13 5.96 -11.93 -13.13
CA LYS A 13 5.73 -11.71 -14.55
C LYS A 13 7.04 -11.28 -15.21
N ARG A 14 7.36 -11.88 -16.35
CA ARG A 14 8.51 -11.49 -17.15
C ARG A 14 8.22 -10.16 -17.84
N THR A 15 9.23 -9.29 -17.90
CA THR A 15 9.20 -8.04 -18.65
C THR A 15 10.24 -8.11 -19.77
N ASP A 16 9.94 -7.47 -20.90
CA ASP A 16 10.85 -7.33 -22.03
C ASP A 16 12.13 -6.57 -21.66
N GLY A 17 13.18 -6.72 -22.46
CA GLY A 17 14.49 -6.08 -22.24
C GLY A 17 15.52 -6.96 -21.54
N ALA A 18 16.72 -6.41 -21.36
CA ALA A 18 17.84 -7.07 -20.71
C ALA A 18 18.66 -6.09 -19.86
N LEU A 19 18.70 -6.32 -18.55
CA LEU A 19 19.42 -5.48 -17.59
C LEU A 19 20.46 -6.30 -16.81
N LYS A 20 21.31 -5.63 -16.03
CA LYS A 20 22.10 -6.26 -14.95
C LYS A 20 21.63 -5.85 -13.57
N HIS A 21 20.92 -4.73 -13.48
CA HIS A 21 20.41 -4.15 -12.25
C HIS A 21 19.21 -3.27 -12.57
N VAL A 22 18.22 -3.31 -11.68
CA VAL A 22 16.94 -2.61 -11.78
C VAL A 22 16.63 -2.04 -10.40
N SER A 23 15.97 -0.89 -10.38
CA SER A 23 15.44 -0.27 -9.17
C SER A 23 14.08 0.37 -9.44
N VAL A 24 13.22 0.42 -8.42
CA VAL A 24 11.84 0.90 -8.48
C VAL A 24 11.55 1.87 -7.34
N GLY A 25 10.86 2.95 -7.66
CA GLY A 25 10.26 3.90 -6.71
C GLY A 25 9.25 4.78 -7.43
N ALA A 26 8.72 5.81 -6.77
CA ALA A 26 7.68 6.64 -7.38
C ALA A 26 8.19 7.45 -8.59
N ALA A 27 9.50 7.68 -8.72
CA ALA A 27 10.10 8.24 -9.94
C ALA A 27 10.19 7.21 -11.11
N GLY A 28 9.58 6.05 -10.92
CA GLY A 28 9.40 4.97 -11.89
C GLY A 28 10.45 3.87 -11.80
N VAL A 29 10.45 2.99 -12.80
CA VAL A 29 11.38 1.84 -12.86
C VAL A 29 12.57 2.20 -13.73
N TRP A 30 13.75 2.10 -13.16
CA TRP A 30 15.01 2.39 -13.83
C TRP A 30 15.93 1.19 -13.81
N GLY A 31 16.86 1.14 -14.75
CA GLY A 31 17.81 0.04 -14.81
C GLY A 31 19.08 0.36 -15.56
N VAL A 32 20.09 -0.46 -15.34
CA VAL A 32 21.34 -0.44 -16.09
C VAL A 32 21.61 -1.81 -16.68
N ASN A 33 22.15 -1.85 -17.90
CA ASN A 33 22.54 -3.11 -18.55
C ASN A 33 24.02 -3.45 -18.31
N LYS A 34 24.48 -4.60 -18.83
CA LYS A 34 25.87 -5.06 -18.69
C LYS A 34 26.93 -4.08 -19.21
N HIS A 35 26.57 -3.25 -20.20
CA HIS A 35 27.43 -2.21 -20.79
C HIS A 35 27.35 -0.86 -20.06
N GLY A 36 26.57 -0.80 -18.97
CA GLY A 36 26.35 0.39 -18.17
C GLY A 36 25.39 1.41 -18.79
N MET A 37 24.71 1.07 -19.89
CA MET A 37 23.68 1.93 -20.47
C MET A 37 22.49 1.98 -19.52
N ILE A 38 21.91 3.18 -19.38
CA ILE A 38 20.84 3.48 -18.44
C ILE A 38 19.50 3.47 -19.19
N TYR A 39 18.48 2.90 -18.58
CA TYR A 39 17.13 2.86 -19.14
C TYR A 39 16.08 3.23 -18.10
N TYR A 40 15.04 3.92 -18.57
CA TYR A 40 13.82 4.21 -17.84
C TYR A 40 12.66 3.43 -18.46
N ARG A 41 11.77 2.87 -17.64
CA ARG A 41 10.56 2.18 -18.10
C ARG A 41 9.43 3.18 -18.29
N VAL A 42 9.13 3.52 -19.53
CA VAL A 42 8.11 4.52 -19.89
C VAL A 42 6.75 4.14 -19.33
N GLY A 43 6.07 5.11 -18.70
CA GLY A 43 4.74 4.95 -18.14
C GLY A 43 4.69 4.42 -16.70
N THR A 44 5.82 4.41 -15.98
CA THR A 44 5.89 3.94 -14.58
C THR A 44 6.09 5.05 -13.54
N TYR A 45 6.21 6.31 -13.98
CA TYR A 45 6.34 7.43 -13.04
C TYR A 45 5.01 7.68 -12.34
N GLY A 46 5.02 7.86 -11.02
CA GLY A 46 3.82 8.11 -10.20
C GLY A 46 2.90 6.90 -10.02
N ASP A 47 2.92 5.95 -10.96
CA ASP A 47 2.18 4.70 -10.90
C ASP A 47 3.16 3.52 -10.97
N GLU A 48 3.53 3.01 -9.80
CA GLU A 48 4.37 1.82 -9.71
C GLU A 48 3.59 0.57 -10.18
N ASN A 49 2.26 0.53 -10.09
CA ASN A 49 1.44 -0.62 -10.52
C ASN A 49 1.46 -0.81 -12.03
N SER A 50 1.65 0.27 -12.79
CA SER A 50 1.89 0.23 -14.23
C SER A 50 2.94 -0.81 -14.64
N VAL A 51 2.62 -1.55 -15.69
CA VAL A 51 3.58 -2.47 -16.35
C VAL A 51 4.59 -1.71 -17.22
N GLY A 52 4.28 -0.46 -17.57
CA GLY A 52 5.01 0.36 -18.52
C GLY A 52 5.04 -0.21 -19.94
N SER A 53 5.35 0.64 -20.91
CA SER A 53 5.25 0.28 -22.33
C SER A 53 6.57 -0.15 -22.95
N ARG A 54 7.68 0.53 -22.64
CA ARG A 54 9.01 0.26 -23.23
C ARG A 54 10.16 0.78 -22.38
N TRP A 55 11.36 0.29 -22.65
CA TRP A 55 12.60 0.85 -22.13
C TRP A 55 13.09 2.02 -23.00
N GLN A 56 13.22 3.20 -22.42
CA GLN A 56 13.82 4.38 -23.05
C GLN A 56 15.26 4.54 -22.57
N SER A 57 16.20 4.67 -23.50
CA SER A 57 17.60 4.95 -23.15
C SER A 57 17.74 6.35 -22.56
N VAL A 58 18.50 6.45 -21.48
CA VAL A 58 18.83 7.72 -20.83
C VAL A 58 20.34 7.92 -20.89
N ALA A 59 20.77 9.13 -21.27
CA ALA A 59 22.19 9.47 -21.40
C ALA A 59 22.96 9.25 -20.09
N GLY A 60 24.20 8.76 -20.21
CA GLY A 60 25.11 8.46 -19.09
C GLY A 60 25.54 6.99 -19.06
N ARG A 61 26.46 6.66 -18.15
CA ARG A 61 26.90 5.29 -17.91
C ARG A 61 27.04 5.00 -16.42
N LEU A 62 26.31 3.99 -15.94
CA LEU A 62 26.27 3.62 -14.52
C LEU A 62 26.44 2.11 -14.32
N THR A 63 26.96 1.72 -13.16
CA THR A 63 27.05 0.32 -12.74
C THR A 63 25.94 -0.08 -11.79
N HIS A 64 25.35 0.89 -11.10
CA HIS A 64 24.27 0.72 -10.14
C HIS A 64 23.40 1.99 -10.12
N ILE A 65 22.10 1.84 -9.89
CA ILE A 65 21.09 2.91 -9.94
C ILE A 65 20.03 2.61 -8.89
N SER A 66 19.59 3.62 -8.15
CA SER A 66 18.54 3.49 -7.14
C SER A 66 17.56 4.66 -7.24
N VAL A 67 16.28 4.37 -7.05
CA VAL A 67 15.17 5.27 -7.36
C VAL A 67 14.39 5.63 -6.09
N GLY A 68 14.28 6.93 -5.84
CA GLY A 68 13.48 7.50 -4.76
C GLY A 68 12.06 7.87 -5.22
N ARG A 69 11.46 8.78 -4.47
CA ARG A 69 10.14 9.36 -4.79
C ARG A 69 10.19 10.22 -6.06
N ASP A 70 11.18 11.09 -6.14
CA ASP A 70 11.36 12.12 -7.18
C ASP A 70 12.85 12.30 -7.56
N VAL A 71 13.71 11.43 -7.02
CA VAL A 71 15.15 11.44 -7.26
C VAL A 71 15.63 10.12 -7.81
N VAL A 72 16.68 10.15 -8.63
CA VAL A 72 17.39 8.97 -9.07
C VAL A 72 18.87 9.18 -8.79
N TRP A 73 19.48 8.22 -8.10
CA TRP A 73 20.91 8.22 -7.80
C TRP A 73 21.58 7.05 -8.51
N GLY A 74 22.85 7.20 -8.79
CA GLY A 74 23.62 6.10 -9.34
C GLY A 74 25.11 6.30 -9.19
N VAL A 75 25.84 5.20 -9.38
CA VAL A 75 27.30 5.21 -9.38
C VAL A 75 27.85 4.63 -10.68
N SER A 76 28.98 5.17 -11.12
CA SER A 76 29.68 4.75 -12.34
C SER A 76 30.67 3.61 -12.08
N ALA A 77 31.43 3.20 -13.10
CA ALA A 77 32.47 2.19 -12.96
C ALA A 77 33.67 2.66 -12.11
N ASP A 78 33.91 3.97 -12.07
CA ASP A 78 35.00 4.60 -11.31
C ASP A 78 34.60 5.00 -9.87
N ASP A 79 33.49 4.42 -9.40
CA ASP A 79 32.81 4.75 -8.13
C ASP A 79 32.34 6.22 -8.02
N ASN A 80 32.30 7.00 -9.11
CA ASN A 80 31.76 8.37 -9.06
C ASN A 80 30.23 8.35 -8.87
N ILE A 81 29.73 9.27 -8.05
CA ILE A 81 28.33 9.37 -7.64
C ILE A 81 27.62 10.43 -8.48
N TYR A 82 26.40 10.12 -8.92
CA TYR A 82 25.56 11.03 -9.70
C TYR A 82 24.14 11.05 -9.16
N ARG A 83 23.52 12.23 -9.20
CA ARG A 83 22.10 12.46 -8.95
C ARG A 83 21.46 13.02 -10.21
N ARG A 84 20.35 12.43 -10.65
CA ARG A 84 19.57 12.91 -11.79
C ARG A 84 18.83 14.20 -11.40
N THR A 85 18.67 15.12 -12.35
CA THR A 85 17.96 16.40 -12.16
C THR A 85 16.81 16.57 -13.15
N GLY A 86 15.83 17.39 -12.78
CA GLY A 86 14.72 17.79 -13.66
C GLY A 86 13.68 16.70 -13.91
N ILE A 87 13.65 15.66 -13.08
CA ILE A 87 12.60 14.63 -13.10
C ILE A 87 11.28 15.30 -12.69
N SER A 88 10.22 15.08 -13.47
CA SER A 88 8.86 15.49 -13.16
C SER A 88 7.85 14.59 -13.88
N MET A 89 6.56 14.78 -13.63
CA MET A 89 5.51 14.08 -14.35
C MET A 89 5.56 14.35 -15.87
N GLN A 90 5.87 15.59 -16.28
CA GLN A 90 5.99 15.97 -17.70
C GLN A 90 7.35 15.57 -18.30
N ASN A 91 8.37 15.37 -17.47
CA ASN A 91 9.68 14.88 -17.89
C ASN A 91 10.19 13.75 -16.98
N PRO A 92 9.64 12.54 -17.08
CA PRO A 92 10.00 11.44 -16.18
C PRO A 92 11.47 11.04 -16.23
N THR A 93 12.13 11.25 -17.38
CA THR A 93 13.56 10.95 -17.55
C THR A 93 14.49 12.03 -17.01
N GLY A 94 13.96 13.21 -16.67
CA GLY A 94 14.74 14.37 -16.27
C GLY A 94 15.68 14.92 -17.34
N THR A 95 16.43 15.96 -16.99
CA THR A 95 17.25 16.74 -17.92
C THR A 95 18.72 16.32 -17.96
N GLY A 96 19.27 15.80 -16.86
CA GLY A 96 20.69 15.50 -16.79
C GLY A 96 21.15 14.88 -15.48
N TRP A 97 22.47 14.69 -15.37
CA TRP A 97 23.13 14.17 -14.18
C TRP A 97 24.03 15.24 -13.57
N VAL A 98 23.96 15.41 -12.25
CA VAL A 98 24.89 16.22 -11.47
C VAL A 98 25.78 15.29 -10.66
N ARG A 99 27.09 15.53 -10.70
CA ARG A 99 28.05 14.77 -9.90
C ARG A 99 27.94 15.18 -8.44
N VAL A 100 27.86 14.19 -7.54
CA VAL A 100 27.93 14.39 -6.09
C VAL A 100 29.33 14.04 -5.62
N SER A 101 29.87 14.82 -4.67
CA SER A 101 31.20 14.58 -4.13
C SER A 101 31.30 13.23 -3.41
N GLY A 102 32.50 12.66 -3.40
CA GLY A 102 32.77 11.34 -2.81
C GLY A 102 32.81 10.21 -3.84
N LYS A 103 32.93 8.97 -3.33
CA LYS A 103 32.95 7.75 -4.14
C LYS A 103 32.16 6.65 -3.46
N LEU A 104 31.29 5.97 -4.22
CA LEU A 104 30.49 4.83 -3.76
C LEU A 104 30.47 3.73 -4.83
N ARG A 105 30.42 2.48 -4.37
CA ARG A 105 30.24 1.30 -5.22
C ARG A 105 28.77 0.87 -5.29
N VAL A 106 27.98 1.16 -4.26
CA VAL A 106 26.54 0.94 -4.18
C VAL A 106 25.93 2.17 -3.53
N VAL A 107 24.77 2.60 -4.04
CA VAL A 107 23.95 3.67 -3.48
C VAL A 107 22.51 3.20 -3.50
N ASP A 108 21.81 3.39 -2.38
CA ASP A 108 20.40 3.06 -2.27
C ASP A 108 19.61 4.27 -1.74
N VAL A 109 18.40 4.43 -2.24
CA VAL A 109 17.51 5.54 -1.97
C VAL A 109 16.16 4.99 -1.56
N SER A 110 15.63 5.47 -0.43
CA SER A 110 14.26 5.15 -0.05
C SER A 110 13.27 5.77 -1.03
N SER A 111 12.42 4.95 -1.63
CA SER A 111 11.30 5.40 -2.46
C SER A 111 10.22 6.17 -1.69
N THR A 112 10.26 6.13 -0.35
CA THR A 112 9.33 6.87 0.51
C THR A 112 9.90 8.21 0.96
N SER A 113 11.10 8.23 1.56
CA SER A 113 11.65 9.44 2.21
C SER A 113 12.81 10.10 1.46
N ASN A 114 13.29 9.51 0.37
CA ASN A 114 14.53 9.89 -0.31
C ASN A 114 15.78 9.83 0.57
N ALA A 115 15.73 9.15 1.71
CA ALA A 115 16.93 8.87 2.50
C ALA A 115 17.94 8.10 1.63
N VAL A 116 19.20 8.55 1.62
CA VAL A 116 20.25 7.96 0.76
C VAL A 116 21.36 7.36 1.62
N TRP A 117 21.66 6.10 1.33
CA TRP A 117 22.74 5.35 1.93
C TRP A 117 23.65 4.77 0.85
N GLY A 118 24.89 4.47 1.19
CA GLY A 118 25.79 3.86 0.24
C GLY A 118 26.97 3.18 0.88
N VAL A 119 27.62 2.33 0.10
CA VAL A 119 28.88 1.69 0.49
C VAL A 119 29.96 1.89 -0.56
N THR A 120 31.19 2.04 -0.10
CA THR A 120 32.38 2.19 -0.94
C THR A 120 32.94 0.84 -1.37
N SER A 121 33.83 0.81 -2.36
CA SER A 121 34.61 -0.38 -2.72
C SER A 121 35.49 -0.91 -1.58
N ARG A 122 35.80 -0.09 -0.57
CA ARG A 122 36.50 -0.48 0.67
C ARG A 122 35.56 -0.91 1.81
N GLN A 123 34.29 -1.17 1.48
CA GLN A 123 33.23 -1.60 2.41
C GLN A 123 32.90 -0.57 3.51
N ARG A 124 33.30 0.70 3.37
CA ARG A 124 32.86 1.78 4.28
C ARG A 124 31.43 2.19 3.96
N ILE A 125 30.65 2.50 4.99
CA ILE A 125 29.21 2.80 4.90
C ILE A 125 29.02 4.31 5.09
N TYR A 126 28.20 4.94 4.26
CA TYR A 126 27.90 6.35 4.36
C TYR A 126 26.40 6.61 4.26
N ARG A 127 25.93 7.62 4.99
CA ARG A 127 24.59 8.19 4.89
C ARG A 127 24.69 9.62 4.36
N TRP A 128 23.82 10.00 3.44
CA TRP A 128 23.69 11.38 2.97
C TRP A 128 22.84 12.20 3.94
N THR A 129 23.28 13.42 4.27
CA THR A 129 22.56 14.33 5.17
C THR A 129 21.73 15.39 4.45
N GLY A 130 21.72 15.39 3.11
CA GLY A 130 21.18 16.47 2.29
C GLY A 130 22.28 17.33 1.65
N SER A 131 23.45 17.43 2.31
CA SER A 131 24.58 18.24 1.86
C SER A 131 25.94 17.53 1.91
N THR A 132 26.11 16.52 2.76
CA THR A 132 27.36 15.79 2.90
C THR A 132 27.16 14.31 3.24
N TRP A 133 28.23 13.54 3.13
CA TRP A 133 28.27 12.13 3.53
C TRP A 133 28.79 11.99 4.96
N THR A 134 28.02 11.33 5.82
CA THR A 134 28.43 10.94 7.16
C THR A 134 28.84 9.48 7.19
N LEU A 135 30.03 9.19 7.72
CA LEU A 135 30.53 7.83 7.90
C LEU A 135 29.73 7.12 8.99
N ILE A 136 29.25 5.91 8.68
CA ILE A 136 28.56 5.05 9.63
C ILE A 136 29.51 3.89 10.00
N PRO A 137 29.74 3.63 11.30
CA PRO A 137 30.60 2.53 11.73
C PRO A 137 30.14 1.19 11.18
N GLY A 138 31.10 0.29 10.89
CA GLY A 138 30.84 -1.04 10.34
C GLY A 138 31.38 -1.22 8.93
N ARG A 139 31.15 -2.42 8.37
CA ARG A 139 31.59 -2.78 7.02
C ARG A 139 30.54 -3.59 6.26
N LEU A 140 30.15 -3.11 5.10
CA LEU A 140 29.16 -3.74 4.23
C LEU A 140 29.61 -3.72 2.77
N SER A 141 29.20 -4.72 2.01
CA SER A 141 29.35 -4.77 0.54
C SER A 141 28.07 -4.36 -0.20
N PHE A 142 26.92 -4.36 0.48
CA PHE A 142 25.65 -3.88 -0.04
C PHE A 142 24.82 -3.29 1.10
N VAL A 143 24.05 -2.24 0.83
CA VAL A 143 23.15 -1.58 1.79
C VAL A 143 21.84 -1.27 1.08
N SER A 144 20.73 -1.31 1.81
CA SER A 144 19.44 -0.80 1.35
C SER A 144 18.68 -0.13 2.49
N VAL A 145 17.87 0.86 2.14
CA VAL A 145 17.07 1.69 3.05
C VAL A 145 15.61 1.73 2.59
N GLY A 146 14.70 1.46 3.53
CA GLY A 146 13.26 1.55 3.32
C GLY A 146 12.55 1.73 4.66
N LEU A 147 11.21 1.76 4.67
CA LEU A 147 10.43 1.99 5.89
C LEU A 147 10.69 0.92 6.98
N SER A 148 11.11 -0.30 6.63
CA SER A 148 11.60 -1.31 7.58
C SER A 148 13.03 -1.09 8.09
N GLY A 149 13.59 0.09 7.84
CA GLY A 149 14.90 0.55 8.29
C GLY A 149 16.02 0.28 7.30
N VAL A 150 17.25 0.43 7.76
CA VAL A 150 18.45 0.21 6.95
C VAL A 150 18.97 -1.20 7.20
N TRP A 151 19.13 -1.95 6.13
CA TRP A 151 19.69 -3.29 6.15
C TRP A 151 20.92 -3.36 5.26
N GLY A 152 21.80 -4.32 5.54
CA GLY A 152 22.97 -4.52 4.72
C GLY A 152 23.53 -5.92 4.82
N VAL A 153 24.39 -6.24 3.86
CA VAL A 153 25.20 -7.45 3.88
C VAL A 153 26.67 -7.12 3.72
N ASN A 154 27.53 -7.87 4.38
CA ASN A 154 28.98 -7.76 4.19
C ASN A 154 29.49 -8.77 3.13
N SER A 155 30.79 -8.69 2.82
CA SER A 155 31.42 -9.54 1.80
C SER A 155 31.40 -11.05 2.13
N ALA A 156 31.36 -11.41 3.42
CA ALA A 156 31.18 -12.80 3.85
C ALA A 156 29.74 -13.29 3.60
N GLY A 157 28.78 -12.37 3.52
CA GLY A 157 27.35 -12.62 3.31
C GLY A 157 26.52 -12.50 4.59
N TYR A 158 27.13 -12.11 5.71
CA TYR A 158 26.41 -11.86 6.95
C TYR A 158 25.50 -10.64 6.80
N ILE A 159 24.31 -10.75 7.39
CA ILE A 159 23.22 -9.78 7.26
C ILE A 159 23.14 -8.96 8.53
N TYR A 160 22.94 -7.65 8.40
CA TYR A 160 22.83 -6.73 9.52
C TYR A 160 21.66 -5.77 9.32
N TYR A 161 20.98 -5.48 10.43
CA TYR A 161 19.96 -4.44 10.55
C TYR A 161 20.52 -3.28 11.37
N ARG A 162 20.27 -2.03 10.93
CA ARG A 162 20.68 -0.82 11.64
C ARG A 162 19.63 -0.42 12.66
N VAL A 163 19.93 -0.61 13.93
CA VAL A 163 19.04 -0.30 15.06
C VAL A 163 18.67 1.19 15.06
N GLY A 164 17.38 1.49 15.27
CA GLY A 164 16.85 2.86 15.34
C GLY A 164 16.55 3.52 14.00
N THR A 165 16.43 2.75 12.92
CA THR A 165 16.12 3.28 11.57
C THR A 165 14.76 2.85 11.00
N ALA A 166 14.11 1.82 11.56
CA ALA A 166 12.76 1.43 11.15
C ALA A 166 11.77 2.59 11.37
N TYR A 167 11.00 2.93 10.33
CA TYR A 167 10.09 4.07 10.25
C TYR A 167 10.75 5.43 10.57
N ASN A 168 12.08 5.49 10.52
CA ASN A 168 12.88 6.70 10.71
C ASN A 168 14.13 6.60 9.82
N GLU A 169 13.90 6.56 8.51
CA GLU A 169 14.93 6.32 7.48
C GLU A 169 16.02 7.41 7.44
N ASN A 170 15.70 8.58 7.99
CA ASN A 170 16.62 9.70 8.15
C ASN A 170 17.49 9.62 9.42
N SER A 171 17.25 8.67 10.30
CA SER A 171 18.12 8.40 11.44
C SER A 171 19.45 7.82 10.98
N ALA A 172 20.55 8.19 11.65
CA ALA A 172 21.82 7.48 11.50
C ALA A 172 21.79 6.09 12.16
N GLY A 173 20.81 5.83 13.04
CA GLY A 173 20.75 4.65 13.90
C GLY A 173 21.91 4.58 14.89
N THR A 174 21.86 3.61 15.78
CA THR A 174 22.83 3.48 16.88
C THR A 174 23.84 2.36 16.65
N ASP A 175 23.38 1.18 16.21
CA ASP A 175 24.24 0.00 16.08
C ASP A 175 23.79 -0.97 14.97
N TRP A 176 24.63 -1.94 14.63
CA TRP A 176 24.33 -3.04 13.72
C TRP A 176 23.99 -4.32 14.49
N LYS A 177 22.74 -4.76 14.39
CA LYS A 177 22.30 -6.06 14.89
C LYS A 177 22.44 -7.11 13.78
N GLN A 178 23.24 -8.14 14.02
CA GLN A 178 23.34 -9.26 13.07
C GLN A 178 22.02 -10.04 13.02
N VAL A 179 21.59 -10.39 11.81
CA VAL A 179 20.42 -11.24 11.56
C VAL A 179 20.90 -12.54 10.92
N PRO A 180 20.52 -13.72 11.46
CA PRO A 180 20.95 -15.00 10.91
C PRO A 180 20.59 -15.17 9.43
N GLY A 181 21.50 -15.79 8.67
CA GLY A 181 21.35 -16.05 7.24
C GLY A 181 22.59 -15.63 6.43
N ALA A 182 22.56 -15.91 5.14
CA ALA A 182 23.64 -15.57 4.21
C ALA A 182 23.08 -15.05 2.89
N LEU A 183 23.35 -13.78 2.58
CA LEU A 183 22.88 -13.10 1.37
C LEU A 183 24.03 -12.37 0.66
N ALA A 184 23.86 -12.12 -0.64
CA ALA A 184 24.77 -11.33 -1.46
C ALA A 184 24.25 -9.90 -1.70
N LYS A 185 22.92 -9.73 -1.74
CA LYS A 185 22.23 -8.43 -1.84
C LYS A 185 20.94 -8.47 -1.02
N ILE A 186 20.49 -7.31 -0.60
CA ILE A 186 19.29 -7.11 0.22
C ILE A 186 18.59 -5.84 -0.25
N SER A 187 17.26 -5.82 -0.23
CA SER A 187 16.45 -4.65 -0.51
C SER A 187 15.26 -4.58 0.45
N VAL A 188 14.89 -3.36 0.85
CA VAL A 188 14.01 -3.08 1.99
C VAL A 188 12.78 -2.31 1.55
N GLY A 189 11.59 -2.84 1.86
CA GLY A 189 10.32 -2.17 1.63
C GLY A 189 9.68 -1.67 2.93
N ASN A 190 8.35 -1.59 2.93
CA ASN A 190 7.52 -1.30 4.10
C ASN A 190 6.94 -2.59 4.71
N GLY A 191 7.55 -3.04 5.80
CA GLY A 191 7.20 -4.27 6.49
C GLY A 191 7.66 -5.54 5.76
N ILE A 192 8.51 -5.40 4.74
CA ILE A 192 9.09 -6.50 3.98
C ILE A 192 10.58 -6.26 3.72
N VAL A 193 11.35 -7.34 3.69
CA VAL A 193 12.76 -7.33 3.27
C VAL A 193 12.98 -8.54 2.38
N TRP A 194 13.62 -8.31 1.24
CA TRP A 194 13.97 -9.35 0.29
C TRP A 194 15.48 -9.39 0.09
N GLY A 195 16.00 -10.55 -0.31
CA GLY A 195 17.40 -10.68 -0.64
C GLY A 195 17.68 -11.82 -1.60
N VAL A 196 18.86 -11.76 -2.20
CA VAL A 196 19.39 -12.84 -3.06
C VAL A 196 20.70 -13.32 -2.45
N ASN A 197 20.93 -14.63 -2.44
CA ASN A 197 22.22 -15.18 -2.02
C ASN A 197 23.21 -15.31 -3.19
N LYS A 198 24.43 -15.79 -2.91
CA LYS A 198 25.52 -15.90 -3.91
C LYS A 198 25.21 -16.87 -5.06
N ILE A 199 24.33 -17.86 -4.85
CA ILE A 199 23.90 -18.82 -5.89
C ILE A 199 22.65 -18.36 -6.66
N GLY A 200 22.05 -17.24 -6.23
CA GLY A 200 20.89 -16.62 -6.88
C GLY A 200 19.53 -17.06 -6.34
N ALA A 201 19.49 -17.84 -5.24
CA ALA A 201 18.23 -18.12 -4.56
C ALA A 201 17.72 -16.86 -3.85
N ILE A 202 16.40 -16.65 -3.89
CA ILE A 202 15.76 -15.49 -3.30
C ILE A 202 15.08 -15.83 -1.98
N TYR A 203 15.07 -14.87 -1.07
CA TYR A 203 14.47 -15.01 0.25
C TYR A 203 13.71 -13.75 0.59
N TYR A 204 12.58 -13.91 1.27
CA TYR A 204 11.89 -12.81 1.94
C TYR A 204 11.89 -13.04 3.45
N ARG A 205 11.91 -11.96 4.22
CA ARG A 205 11.91 -11.98 5.69
C ARG A 205 10.48 -11.89 6.21
N GLU A 206 10.07 -12.86 7.03
CA GLU A 206 8.76 -12.86 7.70
C GLU A 206 8.82 -12.21 9.08
N GLY A 207 7.65 -11.79 9.58
CA GLY A 207 7.47 -11.33 10.95
C GLY A 207 8.05 -9.94 11.24
N ILE A 208 8.39 -9.16 10.22
CA ILE A 208 8.80 -7.76 10.39
C ILE A 208 7.58 -6.95 10.81
N THR A 209 7.68 -6.31 11.96
CA THR A 209 6.67 -5.39 12.51
C THR A 209 7.38 -4.18 13.13
N ARG A 210 6.62 -3.18 13.61
CA ARG A 210 7.19 -2.05 14.36
C ARG A 210 7.95 -2.52 15.61
N ASP A 211 7.39 -3.49 16.33
CA ASP A 211 7.98 -4.02 17.58
C ASP A 211 9.05 -5.09 17.34
N ASN A 212 9.01 -5.76 16.17
CA ASN A 212 10.04 -6.71 15.74
C ASN A 212 10.64 -6.31 14.39
N PRO A 213 11.48 -5.25 14.34
CA PRO A 213 12.02 -4.74 13.09
C PRO A 213 12.96 -5.72 12.38
N THR A 214 13.52 -6.72 13.09
CA THR A 214 14.37 -7.75 12.49
C THR A 214 13.62 -8.95 11.93
N GLY A 215 12.31 -9.04 12.15
CA GLY A 215 11.50 -10.19 11.78
C GLY A 215 11.93 -11.50 12.45
N THR A 216 11.34 -12.60 12.03
CA THR A 216 11.49 -13.92 12.67
C THR A 216 12.36 -14.86 11.86
N ARG A 217 12.06 -15.05 10.56
CA ARG A 217 12.74 -16.06 9.72
C ARG A 217 12.82 -15.66 8.25
N TRP A 218 13.73 -16.30 7.52
CA TRP A 218 13.80 -16.24 6.06
C TRP A 218 12.96 -17.36 5.44
N VAL A 219 12.23 -17.02 4.39
CA VAL A 219 11.50 -17.99 3.56
C VAL A 219 12.03 -17.90 2.14
N GLY A 220 12.47 -19.03 1.60
CA GLY A 220 13.08 -19.11 0.28
C GLY A 220 12.07 -19.34 -0.84
N ASP A 221 12.41 -18.80 -2.01
CA ASP A 221 11.87 -19.17 -3.32
C ASP A 221 13.08 -19.44 -4.24
N SER A 222 13.06 -20.53 -4.99
CA SER A 222 14.22 -21.02 -5.76
C SER A 222 14.43 -20.30 -7.10
N ARG A 223 13.75 -19.17 -7.35
CA ARG A 223 13.98 -18.37 -8.57
C ARG A 223 15.40 -17.80 -8.59
N GLY A 224 16.15 -18.14 -9.64
CA GLY A 224 17.56 -17.75 -9.84
C GLY A 224 17.80 -16.27 -10.21
N LEU A 225 17.42 -15.33 -9.34
CA LEU A 225 17.69 -13.90 -9.54
C LEU A 225 19.10 -13.52 -9.06
N THR A 226 19.75 -12.58 -9.75
CA THR A 226 21.08 -12.05 -9.37
C THR A 226 21.02 -10.72 -8.62
N THR A 227 19.86 -10.08 -8.67
CA THR A 227 19.56 -8.83 -7.97
C THR A 227 18.06 -8.69 -7.93
N LEU A 228 17.60 -8.00 -6.90
CA LEU A 228 16.24 -7.51 -6.80
C LEU A 228 16.26 -6.13 -6.17
N ASP A 229 15.17 -5.42 -6.33
CA ASP A 229 14.86 -4.19 -5.63
C ASP A 229 13.39 -4.17 -5.22
N VAL A 230 13.13 -3.58 -4.06
CA VAL A 230 11.85 -3.50 -3.39
C VAL A 230 11.52 -2.03 -3.20
N SER A 231 10.39 -1.59 -3.73
CA SER A 231 9.87 -0.26 -3.42
C SER A 231 9.32 -0.22 -2.00
N SER A 232 9.77 0.75 -1.20
CA SER A 232 9.21 1.04 0.12
C SER A 232 7.86 1.77 0.08
N SER A 233 7.49 2.41 -1.04
CA SER A 233 6.16 3.03 -1.23
C SER A 233 5.08 2.00 -1.57
N SER A 234 5.38 1.03 -2.44
CA SER A 234 4.37 0.09 -2.97
C SER A 234 4.61 -1.38 -2.62
N ASN A 235 5.76 -1.72 -2.04
CA ASN A 235 6.21 -3.11 -1.82
C ASN A 235 6.36 -3.94 -3.10
N GLN A 236 6.35 -3.32 -4.27
CA GLN A 236 6.66 -4.02 -5.51
C GLN A 236 8.11 -4.47 -5.57
N VAL A 237 8.31 -5.62 -6.21
CA VAL A 237 9.63 -6.21 -6.34
C VAL A 237 9.98 -6.38 -7.81
N TRP A 238 11.11 -5.83 -8.20
CA TRP A 238 11.72 -6.03 -9.51
C TRP A 238 12.99 -6.84 -9.37
N GLY A 239 13.24 -7.75 -10.31
CA GLY A 239 14.35 -8.69 -10.25
C GLY A 239 14.98 -8.94 -11.61
N VAL A 240 16.27 -9.22 -11.62
CA VAL A 240 17.01 -9.53 -12.85
C VAL A 240 17.82 -10.81 -12.70
N LYS A 241 17.72 -11.69 -13.69
CA LYS A 241 18.51 -12.93 -13.79
C LYS A 241 19.88 -12.69 -14.41
N ARG A 242 20.76 -13.70 -14.38
CA ARG A 242 22.16 -13.59 -14.86
C ARG A 242 22.25 -13.27 -16.35
N GLU A 243 21.37 -13.85 -17.14
CA GLU A 243 21.22 -13.61 -18.59
C GLU A 243 20.60 -12.24 -18.91
N GLY A 244 20.11 -11.54 -17.89
CA GLY A 244 19.55 -10.20 -17.98
C GLY A 244 18.02 -10.14 -18.08
N ALA A 245 17.34 -11.29 -18.07
CA ALA A 245 15.88 -11.35 -18.06
C ALA A 245 15.31 -10.65 -16.81
N ILE A 246 14.29 -9.83 -17.03
CA ILE A 246 13.68 -8.94 -16.04
C ILE A 246 12.35 -9.52 -15.59
N TYR A 247 12.06 -9.45 -14.29
CA TYR A 247 10.82 -9.93 -13.69
C TYR A 247 10.26 -8.90 -12.70
N LYS A 248 8.95 -8.76 -12.69
CA LYS A 248 8.18 -7.94 -11.73
C LYS A 248 7.29 -8.84 -10.88
N LYS A 249 7.14 -8.49 -9.60
CA LYS A 249 6.20 -9.11 -8.68
C LYS A 249 5.43 -8.03 -7.92
N MET A 250 4.11 -8.20 -7.84
CA MET A 250 3.16 -7.21 -7.33
C MET A 250 2.25 -7.81 -6.25
N GLY A 251 1.48 -6.97 -5.56
CA GLY A 251 0.50 -7.41 -4.55
C GLY A 251 1.12 -7.96 -3.26
N ILE A 252 2.38 -7.62 -2.99
CA ILE A 252 3.04 -8.02 -1.73
C ILE A 252 2.59 -7.07 -0.64
N ILE A 253 1.81 -7.59 0.31
CA ILE A 253 1.28 -6.84 1.45
C ILE A 253 1.99 -7.33 2.70
N SER A 254 2.54 -6.40 3.48
CA SER A 254 3.19 -6.73 4.76
C SER A 254 2.17 -7.20 5.78
N ALA A 255 2.62 -7.97 6.78
CA ALA A 255 1.75 -8.44 7.84
C ALA A 255 1.07 -7.27 8.58
N SER A 256 1.82 -6.20 8.88
CA SER A 256 1.28 -5.01 9.53
C SER A 256 0.22 -4.29 8.70
N LYS A 257 0.44 -4.12 7.38
CA LYS A 257 -0.55 -3.46 6.52
C LYS A 257 -1.83 -4.31 6.40
N ARG A 258 -1.68 -5.64 6.35
CA ARG A 258 -2.82 -6.57 6.31
C ARG A 258 -3.69 -6.51 7.56
N THR A 259 -3.09 -6.35 8.74
CA THR A 259 -3.87 -6.21 9.99
C THR A 259 -4.68 -4.93 10.00
N VAL A 260 -4.13 -3.83 9.47
CA VAL A 260 -4.84 -2.55 9.35
C VAL A 260 -5.99 -2.67 8.36
N GLU A 261 -5.73 -3.13 7.12
CA GLU A 261 -6.77 -3.31 6.09
C GLU A 261 -7.89 -4.25 6.58
N ALA A 262 -7.54 -5.36 7.26
CA ALA A 262 -8.54 -6.25 7.82
C ALA A 262 -9.34 -5.61 8.98
N GLY A 263 -8.74 -4.69 9.74
CA GLY A 263 -9.41 -3.94 10.80
C GLY A 263 -10.39 -2.93 10.24
N GLU A 264 -10.00 -2.19 9.20
CA GLU A 264 -10.86 -1.26 8.46
C GLU A 264 -12.04 -2.02 7.84
N THR A 265 -11.80 -3.10 7.09
CA THR A 265 -12.88 -3.92 6.51
C THR A 265 -13.81 -4.52 7.57
N LEU A 266 -13.29 -4.89 8.74
CA LEU A 266 -14.12 -5.38 9.85
C LEU A 266 -14.95 -4.26 10.48
N GLN A 267 -14.49 -3.02 10.44
CA GLN A 267 -15.28 -1.87 10.89
C GLN A 267 -16.39 -1.58 9.88
N ASP A 268 -16.07 -1.53 8.58
CA ASP A 268 -17.06 -1.32 7.52
C ASP A 268 -18.19 -2.37 7.60
N LEU A 269 -17.84 -3.65 7.82
CA LEU A 269 -18.82 -4.72 7.99
C LEU A 269 -19.64 -4.61 9.27
N ARG A 270 -19.10 -4.01 10.34
CA ARG A 270 -19.84 -3.76 11.58
C ARG A 270 -20.85 -2.65 11.40
N ASP A 271 -20.47 -1.62 10.66
CA ASP A 271 -21.33 -0.47 10.37
C ASP A 271 -22.51 -0.94 9.51
N VAL A 272 -22.26 -1.70 8.43
CA VAL A 272 -23.35 -2.32 7.63
C VAL A 272 -24.26 -3.24 8.46
N LEU A 273 -23.69 -3.99 9.41
CA LEU A 273 -24.48 -4.86 10.29
C LEU A 273 -25.33 -4.06 11.28
N LEU A 274 -24.91 -2.85 11.65
CA LEU A 274 -25.69 -1.96 12.51
C LEU A 274 -26.89 -1.42 11.72
N ASP A 275 -26.66 -0.91 10.51
CA ASP A 275 -27.71 -0.41 9.62
C ASP A 275 -28.78 -1.49 9.35
N LEU A 276 -28.35 -2.74 9.09
CA LEU A 276 -29.27 -3.86 8.89
C LEU A 276 -30.08 -4.24 10.13
N LYS A 277 -29.60 -3.95 11.33
CA LYS A 277 -30.36 -4.20 12.57
C LYS A 277 -31.38 -3.10 12.81
N GLU A 278 -31.01 -1.85 12.58
CA GLU A 278 -31.92 -0.72 12.66
C GLU A 278 -33.07 -0.90 11.66
N ALA A 279 -32.77 -1.29 10.40
CA ALA A 279 -33.78 -1.61 9.40
C ALA A 279 -34.72 -2.75 9.82
N ALA A 280 -34.22 -3.78 10.53
CA ALA A 280 -35.04 -4.89 10.99
C ALA A 280 -35.93 -4.55 12.20
N GLU A 281 -35.49 -3.62 13.05
CA GLU A 281 -36.29 -3.08 14.16
C GLU A 281 -37.45 -2.24 13.60
N ILE A 282 -37.17 -1.39 12.61
CA ILE A 282 -38.19 -0.65 11.86
C ILE A 282 -39.20 -1.60 11.21
N GLU A 283 -38.75 -2.66 10.50
CA GLU A 283 -39.67 -3.64 9.89
C GLU A 283 -40.58 -4.34 10.92
N GLN A 284 -40.09 -4.55 12.15
CA GLN A 284 -40.91 -5.13 13.21
C GLN A 284 -41.95 -4.12 13.71
N GLU A 285 -41.57 -2.87 13.95
CA GLU A 285 -42.48 -1.80 14.40
C GLU A 285 -43.57 -1.52 13.34
N THR A 286 -43.22 -1.46 12.05
CA THR A 286 -44.21 -1.30 10.97
C THR A 286 -45.23 -2.44 10.95
N ARG A 287 -44.79 -3.69 11.17
CA ARG A 287 -45.71 -4.84 11.24
C ARG A 287 -46.65 -4.76 12.43
N GLU A 288 -46.16 -4.30 13.58
CA GLU A 288 -46.99 -4.11 14.78
C GLU A 288 -48.05 -3.00 14.54
N LEU A 289 -47.72 -1.96 13.77
CA LEU A 289 -48.66 -0.93 13.36
C LEU A 289 -49.71 -1.44 12.36
N GLU A 290 -49.32 -2.21 11.35
CA GLU A 290 -50.25 -2.83 10.39
C GLU A 290 -51.26 -3.76 11.09
N ASP A 291 -50.78 -4.56 12.06
CA ASP A 291 -51.64 -5.44 12.86
C ASP A 291 -52.65 -4.62 13.71
N MET A 292 -52.22 -3.47 14.26
CA MET A 292 -53.09 -2.56 15.01
C MET A 292 -54.14 -1.87 14.13
N GLU A 293 -53.78 -1.48 12.90
CA GLU A 293 -54.71 -0.90 11.93
C GLU A 293 -55.79 -1.92 11.52
N GLU A 294 -55.41 -3.18 11.27
CA GLU A 294 -56.37 -4.25 10.93
C GLU A 294 -57.37 -4.51 12.09
N ASP A 295 -56.88 -4.51 13.33
CA ASP A 295 -57.74 -4.65 14.52
C ASP A 295 -58.68 -3.44 14.68
N ALA A 296 -58.21 -2.21 14.45
CA ALA A 296 -59.02 -1.00 14.49
C ALA A 296 -60.10 -0.96 13.39
N GLU A 297 -59.75 -1.31 12.14
CA GLU A 297 -60.72 -1.43 11.04
C GLU A 297 -61.82 -2.44 11.37
N LYS A 298 -61.47 -3.51 12.07
CA LYS A 298 -62.41 -4.56 12.46
C LYS A 298 -63.37 -4.09 13.54
N GLU A 299 -62.89 -3.37 14.56
CA GLU A 299 -63.77 -2.75 15.56
C GLU A 299 -64.72 -1.73 14.93
N LEU A 300 -64.23 -0.91 14.00
CA LEU A 300 -65.06 0.03 13.24
C LEU A 300 -66.17 -0.66 12.45
N ARG A 301 -65.88 -1.79 11.78
CA ARG A 301 -66.90 -2.60 11.10
C ARG A 301 -67.91 -3.21 12.08
N GLU A 302 -67.48 -3.65 13.26
CA GLU A 302 -68.39 -4.15 14.30
C GLU A 302 -69.29 -3.04 14.85
N LEU A 303 -68.79 -1.81 14.99
CA LEU A 303 -69.56 -0.63 15.37
C LEU A 303 -70.56 -0.19 14.28
N GLU A 304 -70.16 -0.22 13.01
CA GLU A 304 -71.07 0.03 11.88
C GLU A 304 -72.21 -1.01 11.82
N ASP A 305 -71.91 -2.30 12.04
CA ASP A 305 -72.92 -3.36 12.13
C ASP A 305 -73.83 -3.22 13.37
N MET A 306 -73.35 -2.58 14.45
CA MET A 306 -74.15 -2.22 15.63
C MET A 306 -74.98 -0.94 15.44
N GLY A 307 -74.59 -0.08 14.49
CA GLY A 307 -75.25 1.18 14.13
C GLY A 307 -76.56 1.02 13.35
N GLU A 308 -76.94 -0.21 12.94
CA GLU A 308 -78.28 -0.46 12.38
C GLU A 308 -79.39 -0.57 13.43
N ASP A 309 -79.10 -0.48 14.75
CA ASP A 309 -80.15 -0.54 15.80
C ASP A 309 -79.91 0.37 17.05
N ALA A 310 -79.03 1.37 17.02
CA ALA A 310 -78.86 2.32 18.13
C ALA A 310 -78.74 3.79 17.69
N ASP A 311 -79.74 4.62 18.05
CA ASP A 311 -79.62 6.09 18.11
C ASP A 311 -78.54 6.46 19.13
N ILE A 312 -77.34 6.85 18.67
CA ILE A 312 -76.30 7.46 19.52
C ILE A 312 -75.85 8.77 18.88
N GLU A 313 -76.15 9.88 19.56
CA GLU A 313 -75.57 11.22 19.35
C GLU A 313 -74.16 11.28 19.95
N GLU A 314 -73.16 10.69 19.31
CA GLU A 314 -71.76 11.05 19.59
C GLU A 314 -71.08 11.48 18.28
N ASP A 315 -70.33 12.57 18.37
CA ASP A 315 -69.83 13.38 17.26
C ASP A 315 -68.56 12.72 16.65
N PRO A 316 -68.61 12.20 15.41
CA PRO A 316 -67.49 11.49 14.79
C PRO A 316 -66.25 12.38 14.53
N GLU A 317 -66.33 13.70 14.73
CA GLU A 317 -65.16 14.59 14.68
C GLU A 317 -64.26 14.52 15.92
N GLU A 318 -64.72 13.95 17.05
CA GLU A 318 -63.94 13.89 18.29
C GLU A 318 -63.00 12.66 18.32
N GLU A 319 -63.47 11.49 17.89
CA GLU A 319 -62.61 10.28 17.74
C GLU A 319 -61.55 10.45 16.64
N MET A 320 -61.86 11.17 15.56
CA MET A 320 -60.90 11.45 14.47
C MET A 320 -59.76 12.38 14.92
N ARG A 321 -60.02 13.28 15.88
CA ARG A 321 -58.97 14.11 16.50
C ARG A 321 -58.09 13.33 17.47
N GLU A 322 -58.65 12.37 18.21
CA GLU A 322 -57.83 11.51 19.09
C GLU A 322 -56.89 10.61 18.29
N LEU A 323 -57.27 10.21 17.06
CA LEU A 323 -56.40 9.46 16.15
C LEU A 323 -55.31 10.34 15.50
N GLU A 324 -55.64 11.57 15.05
CA GLU A 324 -54.63 12.53 14.55
C GLU A 324 -53.61 12.91 15.64
N ASP A 325 -54.04 13.09 16.89
CA ASP A 325 -53.14 13.41 18.01
C ASP A 325 -52.23 12.21 18.38
N MET A 326 -52.64 10.96 18.11
CA MET A 326 -51.82 9.76 18.34
C MET A 326 -50.78 9.52 17.24
N GLU A 327 -51.06 9.89 15.99
CA GLU A 327 -50.07 9.87 14.90
C GLU A 327 -48.96 10.92 15.11
N GLU A 328 -49.30 12.08 15.69
CA GLU A 328 -48.33 13.15 16.01
C GLU A 328 -47.40 12.75 17.18
N ASP A 329 -47.91 12.07 18.21
CA ASP A 329 -47.12 11.60 19.36
C ASP A 329 -46.25 10.35 19.05
N ALA A 330 -46.60 9.58 18.02
CA ALA A 330 -45.83 8.42 17.52
C ALA A 330 -44.67 8.81 16.58
N GLY A 331 -44.57 10.08 16.16
CA GLY A 331 -43.47 10.58 15.34
C GLY A 331 -43.52 10.16 13.86
N LEU A 332 -44.68 9.76 13.36
CA LEU A 332 -44.83 9.19 12.02
C LEU A 332 -44.66 10.22 10.88
N GLU A 333 -44.99 11.50 11.11
CA GLU A 333 -44.75 12.58 10.13
C GLU A 333 -43.28 12.73 9.73
N ASP A 334 -42.35 12.51 10.67
CA ASP A 334 -40.92 12.59 10.38
C ASP A 334 -40.44 11.36 9.57
N THR A 335 -41.05 10.19 9.78
CA THR A 335 -40.71 8.96 9.04
C THR A 335 -41.22 8.97 7.59
N GLU A 336 -42.43 9.44 7.31
CA GLU A 336 -42.92 9.59 5.92
C GLU A 336 -42.09 10.59 5.12
N LYS A 337 -41.57 11.61 5.80
CA LYS A 337 -40.73 12.64 5.19
C LYS A 337 -39.32 12.13 4.89
N GLU A 338 -38.73 11.33 5.76
CA GLU A 338 -37.46 10.65 5.51
C GLU A 338 -37.57 9.60 4.39
N VAL A 339 -38.69 8.86 4.31
CA VAL A 339 -38.92 7.90 3.20
C VAL A 339 -39.03 8.61 1.85
N ARG A 340 -39.75 9.75 1.76
CA ARG A 340 -39.79 10.56 0.53
C ARG A 340 -38.43 11.11 0.13
N GLU A 341 -37.61 11.56 1.09
CA GLU A 341 -36.25 12.03 0.79
C GLU A 341 -35.34 10.89 0.29
N LEU A 342 -35.56 9.64 0.72
CA LEU A 342 -34.82 8.47 0.23
C LEU A 342 -35.26 8.01 -1.17
N GLU A 343 -36.56 8.07 -1.48
CA GLU A 343 -37.08 7.76 -2.83
C GLU A 343 -36.58 8.77 -3.89
N ASP A 344 -36.50 10.06 -3.54
CA ASP A 344 -35.94 11.11 -4.40
C ASP A 344 -34.43 10.89 -4.67
N ILE A 345 -33.70 10.28 -3.74
CA ILE A 345 -32.26 9.98 -3.88
C ILE A 345 -32.03 8.75 -4.79
N GLU A 346 -32.90 7.73 -4.76
CA GLU A 346 -32.83 6.59 -5.68
C GLU A 346 -33.14 6.97 -7.13
N GLU A 347 -34.07 7.90 -7.37
CA GLU A 347 -34.34 8.43 -8.71
C GLU A 347 -33.14 9.17 -9.32
N ASP A 348 -32.42 9.97 -8.52
CA ASP A 348 -31.22 10.69 -8.96
C ASP A 348 -30.01 9.75 -9.16
N ALA A 349 -29.92 8.65 -8.41
CA ALA A 349 -28.88 7.63 -8.58
C ALA A 349 -29.11 6.73 -9.81
N GLY A 350 -30.38 6.47 -10.15
CA GLY A 350 -30.76 5.69 -11.35
C GLY A 350 -30.51 6.41 -12.68
N MET A 351 -30.42 7.74 -12.68
CA MET A 351 -30.13 8.52 -13.90
C MET A 351 -28.63 8.61 -14.26
N ALA A 352 -27.72 8.12 -13.43
CA ALA A 352 -26.28 8.21 -13.66
C ALA A 352 -25.65 6.97 -14.34
N GLU A 353 -26.40 5.88 -14.55
CA GLU A 353 -25.87 4.65 -15.17
C GLU A 353 -26.10 4.50 -16.68
N ASP A 354 -26.77 5.43 -17.36
CA ASP A 354 -27.13 5.30 -18.79
C ASP A 354 -26.29 6.11 -19.79
N ASP A 355 -25.22 6.80 -19.36
CA ASP A 355 -24.29 7.48 -20.27
C ASP A 355 -22.81 7.27 -19.87
N GLU A 356 -22.22 6.11 -20.18
CA GLU A 356 -20.85 5.96 -20.75
C GLU A 356 -20.50 4.53 -21.23
#